data_AF-A0A1F7WC48-F1
#
_entry.id   AF-A0A1F7WC48-F1
#
_cell.length_a   1.000
_cell.length_b   1.000
_cell.length_c   1.000
_cell.angle_alpha   90.00
_cell.angle_beta   90.00
_cell.angle_gamma   90.00
#
_symmetry.space_group_name_H-M   'P 1'
#
loop_
_entity.id
_entity.type
_entity.pdbx_description
1 polymer ?
#
loop_
_entity_poly.entity_id
_entity_poly.type
_entity_poly.pdbx_seq_one_letter_code
_entity_poly.pdbx_strand_id
1 'polypeptide(L)'
;MKELEKKLYKYLKARNWHQLRPADLSKSIMIEGAELLELFQWENCSLDEVKANKTQVEEIKKELADVLIYAMELSVLLGFDTEKIIRAKLASVEKKYPAKLMRNDAVREPGMKSEYVRIKATHRGLTK
;
A
#
# COMPACT_ATOMS: atom_id res chain seq x y z
N MET A 1 -9.51 -11.92 -6.51
CA MET A 1 -8.22 -12.23 -5.82
C MET A 1 -8.10 -13.68 -5.31
N LYS A 2 -9.18 -14.46 -5.24
CA LYS A 2 -9.21 -15.79 -4.61
C LYS A 2 -8.22 -16.83 -5.15
N GLU A 3 -8.00 -16.87 -6.46
CA GLU A 3 -7.05 -17.83 -7.04
C GLU A 3 -5.60 -17.52 -6.66
N LEU A 4 -5.25 -16.25 -6.53
CA LEU A 4 -3.93 -15.84 -6.06
C LEU A 4 -3.76 -16.17 -4.56
N GLU A 5 -4.76 -15.89 -3.73
CA GLU A 5 -4.76 -16.26 -2.30
C GLU A 5 -4.58 -17.78 -2.12
N LYS A 6 -5.29 -18.60 -2.91
CA LYS A 6 -5.12 -20.06 -2.92
C LYS A 6 -3.70 -20.47 -3.34
N LYS A 7 -3.14 -19.83 -4.36
CA LYS A 7 -1.77 -20.08 -4.81
C LYS A 7 -0.75 -19.75 -3.72
N LEU A 8 -0.90 -18.60 -3.05
CA LEU A 8 -0.06 -18.18 -1.93
C LEU A 8 -0.15 -19.16 -0.76
N TYR A 9 -1.36 -19.60 -0.39
CA TYR A 9 -1.52 -20.59 0.66
C TYR A 9 -0.81 -21.92 0.34
N LYS A 10 -0.92 -22.40 -0.91
CA LYS A 10 -0.20 -23.59 -1.37
C LYS A 10 1.32 -23.37 -1.33
N TYR A 11 1.79 -22.20 -1.76
CA TYR A 11 3.20 -21.80 -1.72
C TYR A 11 3.77 -21.84 -0.29
N LEU A 12 3.04 -21.26 0.68
CA LEU A 12 3.38 -21.26 2.10
C LEU A 12 3.37 -22.68 2.67
N LYS A 13 2.34 -23.48 2.37
CA LYS A 13 2.28 -24.88 2.83
C LYS A 13 3.43 -25.73 2.32
N ALA A 14 3.80 -25.60 1.05
CA ALA A 14 4.89 -26.37 0.45
C ALA A 14 6.26 -26.14 1.13
N ARG A 15 6.42 -25.01 1.84
CA ARG A 15 7.63 -24.64 2.58
C ARG A 15 7.49 -24.77 4.10
N ASN A 16 6.36 -25.30 4.56
CA ASN A 16 6.00 -25.31 5.97
C ASN A 16 5.99 -23.90 6.61
N TRP A 17 5.65 -22.87 5.83
CA TRP A 17 5.57 -21.46 6.28
C TRP A 17 4.15 -21.04 6.67
N HIS A 18 3.17 -21.93 6.54
CA HIS A 18 1.81 -21.70 7.02
C HIS A 18 1.69 -21.57 8.56
N GLN A 19 2.78 -21.77 9.28
CA GLN A 19 2.92 -21.62 10.73
C GLN A 19 3.62 -20.30 11.14
N LEU A 20 4.00 -19.45 10.18
CA LEU A 20 4.60 -18.15 10.49
C LEU A 20 3.67 -17.32 11.36
N ARG A 21 4.23 -16.61 12.34
CA ARG A 21 3.42 -15.75 13.22
C ARG A 21 3.11 -14.44 12.48
N PRO A 22 2.01 -13.76 12.82
CA PRO A 22 1.71 -12.44 12.25
C PRO A 22 2.87 -11.45 12.37
N ALA A 23 3.61 -11.51 13.49
CA ALA A 23 4.77 -10.66 13.74
C ALA A 23 5.93 -10.94 12.78
N ASP A 24 6.08 -12.16 12.27
CA ASP A 24 7.15 -12.51 11.33
C ASP A 24 6.87 -11.89 9.96
N LEU A 25 5.65 -12.05 9.44
CA LEU A 25 5.24 -11.42 8.18
C LEU A 25 5.17 -9.89 8.28
N SER A 26 4.80 -9.34 9.44
CA SER A 26 4.82 -7.88 9.66
C SER A 26 6.23 -7.31 9.57
N LYS A 27 7.25 -8.05 10.02
CA LYS A 27 8.65 -7.65 9.85
C LYS A 27 9.05 -7.71 8.39
N SER A 28 8.71 -8.78 7.66
CA SER A 28 8.99 -8.89 6.23
C SER A 28 8.39 -7.71 5.46
N ILE A 29 7.11 -7.35 5.70
CA ILE A 29 6.47 -6.18 5.09
C ILE A 29 7.28 -4.90 5.33
N MET A 30 7.80 -4.71 6.54
CA MET A 30 8.61 -3.53 6.86
C MET A 30 10.00 -3.55 6.22
N ILE A 31 10.62 -4.72 6.11
CA ILE A 31 11.92 -4.89 5.45
C ILE A 31 11.79 -4.57 3.96
N GLU A 32 10.87 -5.22 3.26
CA GLU A 32 10.65 -4.96 1.83
C GLU A 32 10.13 -3.53 1.57
N GLY A 33 9.38 -2.97 2.53
CA GLY A 33 8.98 -1.56 2.48
C GLY A 33 10.16 -0.61 2.59
N ALA A 34 11.22 -1.00 3.30
CA ALA A 34 12.47 -0.24 3.38
C ALA A 34 13.31 -0.43 2.10
N GLU A 35 13.35 -1.63 1.51
CA GLU A 35 14.01 -1.87 0.21
C GLU A 35 13.34 -1.06 -0.90
N LEU A 36 12.00 -1.02 -0.94
CA LEU A 36 11.25 -0.15 -1.86
C LEU A 36 11.58 1.35 -1.65
N LEU A 37 11.77 1.77 -0.39
CA LEU A 37 12.13 3.15 -0.08
C LEU A 37 13.57 3.48 -0.49
N GLU A 38 14.49 2.52 -0.40
CA GLU A 38 15.90 2.67 -0.77
C GLU A 38 16.08 3.11 -2.23
N LEU A 39 15.19 2.68 -3.12
CA LEU A 39 15.17 3.11 -4.54
C LEU A 39 15.05 4.63 -4.73
N PHE A 40 14.63 5.37 -3.70
CA PHE A 40 14.46 6.82 -3.71
C PHE A 40 15.38 7.53 -2.69
N GLN A 41 16.36 6.82 -2.13
CA GLN A 41 17.21 7.36 -1.05
C GLN A 41 17.99 8.62 -1.46
N TRP A 42 18.46 8.67 -2.72
CA TRP A 42 19.37 9.73 -3.20
C TRP A 42 18.71 10.70 -4.17
N GLU A 43 17.56 10.34 -4.74
CA GLU A 43 16.87 11.13 -5.75
C GLU A 43 15.36 11.15 -5.48
N ASN A 44 14.77 12.34 -5.58
CA ASN A 44 13.33 12.50 -5.49
C ASN A 44 12.76 12.66 -6.90
N CYS A 45 12.57 11.53 -7.59
CA CYS A 45 12.04 11.49 -8.94
C CYS A 45 10.53 11.76 -8.96
N SER A 46 10.09 12.57 -9.92
CA SER A 46 8.67 12.69 -10.26
C SER A 46 8.13 11.40 -10.88
N LEU A 47 6.80 11.25 -10.90
CA LEU A 47 6.14 10.08 -11.49
C LEU A 47 6.50 9.89 -12.98
N ASP A 48 6.67 10.98 -13.73
CA ASP A 48 6.98 10.91 -15.15
C ASP A 48 8.44 10.52 -15.40
N GLU A 49 9.37 11.01 -14.56
CA GLU A 49 10.77 10.58 -14.59
C GLU A 49 10.90 9.08 -14.29
N VAL A 50 10.22 8.59 -13.25
CA VAL A 50 10.19 7.16 -12.93
C VAL A 50 9.64 6.36 -14.11
N LYS A 51 8.50 6.76 -14.69
CA LYS A 51 7.89 6.05 -15.83
C LYS A 51 8.77 6.03 -17.08
N ALA A 52 9.59 7.06 -17.29
CA ALA A 52 10.53 7.14 -18.41
C ALA A 52 11.76 6.24 -18.20
N ASN A 53 12.12 5.93 -16.96
CA ASN A 53 13.26 5.08 -16.60
C ASN A 53 12.84 3.60 -16.48
N LYS A 54 13.06 2.82 -17.54
CA LYS A 54 12.70 1.39 -17.57
C LYS A 54 13.39 0.57 -16.48
N THR A 55 14.65 0.85 -16.18
CA THR A 55 15.40 0.11 -15.16
C THR A 55 14.79 0.34 -13.78
N GLN A 56 14.56 1.60 -13.42
CA GLN A 56 13.96 1.97 -12.14
C GLN A 56 12.54 1.41 -11.99
N VAL A 57 11.75 1.36 -13.08
CA VAL A 57 10.42 0.71 -13.06
C VAL A 57 10.50 -0.78 -12.73
N GLU A 58 11.48 -1.52 -13.26
CA GLU A 58 11.63 -2.94 -12.95
C GLU A 58 12.09 -3.17 -11.50
N GLU A 59 12.98 -2.32 -10.98
CA GLU A 59 13.39 -2.36 -9.56
C GLU A 59 12.19 -2.07 -8.64
N ILE A 60 11.41 -1.02 -8.92
CA ILE A 60 10.19 -0.70 -8.16
C ILE A 60 9.19 -1.85 -8.21
N LYS A 61 8.99 -2.47 -9.38
CA LYS A 61 8.06 -3.61 -9.51
C LYS A 61 8.48 -4.77 -8.63
N LYS A 62 9.77 -5.04 -8.51
CA LYS A 62 10.31 -6.12 -7.67
C LYS A 62 9.99 -5.85 -6.20
N GLU A 63 10.46 -4.74 -5.64
CA GLU A 63 10.29 -4.51 -4.20
C GLU A 63 8.82 -4.24 -3.83
N LEU A 64 8.05 -3.58 -4.71
CA LEU A 64 6.61 -3.42 -4.51
C LEU A 64 5.87 -4.77 -4.55
N ALA A 65 6.28 -5.70 -5.42
CA ALA A 65 5.68 -7.03 -5.44
C ALA A 65 5.96 -7.77 -4.13
N ASP A 66 7.16 -7.66 -3.58
CA ASP A 66 7.52 -8.31 -2.31
C ASP A 66 6.69 -7.77 -1.14
N VAL A 67 6.53 -6.44 -1.04
CA VAL A 67 5.61 -5.81 -0.06
C VAL A 67 4.19 -6.35 -0.20
N LEU A 68 3.66 -6.40 -1.43
CA LEU A 68 2.30 -6.86 -1.70
C LEU A 68 2.12 -8.35 -1.38
N ILE A 69 3.11 -9.19 -1.72
CA ILE A 69 3.09 -10.62 -1.44
C ILE A 69 3.02 -10.86 0.06
N TYR A 70 3.93 -10.28 0.86
CA TYR A 70 3.89 -10.50 2.33
C TYR A 70 2.62 -9.95 2.98
N ALA A 71 2.09 -8.82 2.50
CA ALA A 71 0.81 -8.30 2.97
C ALA A 71 -0.36 -9.26 2.67
N MET A 72 -0.38 -9.85 1.46
CA MET A 72 -1.38 -10.85 1.09
C MET A 72 -1.19 -12.16 1.85
N GLU A 73 0.03 -12.64 2.05
CA GLU A 73 0.33 -13.83 2.84
C GLU A 73 -0.18 -13.68 4.27
N LEU A 74 0.02 -12.51 4.89
CA LEU A 74 -0.52 -12.21 6.22
C LEU A 74 -2.05 -12.28 6.25
N SER A 75 -2.70 -11.67 5.25
CA SER A 75 -4.16 -11.73 5.09
C SER A 75 -4.64 -13.19 4.96
N VAL A 76 -3.96 -13.99 4.13
CA VAL A 76 -4.26 -15.41 3.90
C VAL A 76 -4.10 -16.24 5.18
N LEU A 77 -3.01 -16.08 5.92
CA LEU A 77 -2.79 -16.84 7.17
C LEU A 77 -3.78 -16.46 8.28
N LEU A 78 -4.23 -15.22 8.30
CA LEU A 78 -5.28 -14.77 9.23
C LEU A 78 -6.70 -15.16 8.77
N GLY A 79 -6.85 -15.78 7.61
CA GLY A 79 -8.15 -16.20 7.07
C GLY A 79 -9.02 -15.05 6.59
N PHE A 80 -8.41 -13.90 6.25
CA PHE A 80 -9.13 -12.75 5.74
C PHE A 80 -9.44 -12.89 4.24
N ASP A 81 -10.52 -12.24 3.83
CA ASP A 81 -10.76 -11.95 2.43
C ASP A 81 -10.05 -10.65 2.07
N THR A 82 -8.91 -10.75 1.38
CA THR A 82 -8.05 -9.59 1.08
C THR A 82 -8.80 -8.54 0.28
N GLU A 83 -9.60 -8.96 -0.69
CA GLU A 83 -10.38 -8.06 -1.53
C GLU A 83 -11.43 -7.31 -0.68
N LYS A 84 -12.12 -8.02 0.21
CA LYS A 84 -13.13 -7.43 1.10
C LYS A 84 -12.52 -6.41 2.05
N ILE A 85 -11.38 -6.70 2.68
CA ILE A 85 -10.74 -5.75 3.62
C ILE A 85 -10.25 -4.49 2.88
N ILE A 86 -9.73 -4.62 1.66
CA ILE A 86 -9.30 -3.49 0.83
C ILE A 86 -10.51 -2.63 0.47
N ARG A 87 -11.60 -3.23 -0.04
CA ARG A 87 -12.82 -2.50 -0.41
C ARG A 87 -13.45 -1.76 0.77
N ALA A 88 -13.54 -2.43 1.92
CA ALA A 88 -14.07 -1.80 3.14
C ALA A 88 -13.20 -0.62 3.60
N LYS A 89 -11.87 -0.77 3.54
CA LYS A 89 -10.94 0.32 3.86
C LYS A 89 -11.06 1.47 2.86
N LEU A 90 -11.17 1.18 1.57
CA LEU A 90 -11.29 2.19 0.52
C LEU A 90 -12.56 3.02 0.71
N ALA A 91 -13.72 2.39 0.93
CA ALA A 91 -14.97 3.10 1.21
C ALA A 91 -14.87 4.00 2.46
N SER A 92 -14.18 3.53 3.50
CA SER A 92 -13.92 4.34 4.71
C SER A 92 -13.00 5.54 4.40
N VAL A 93 -11.97 5.34 3.58
CA VAL A 93 -11.02 6.38 3.14
C VAL A 93 -11.72 7.43 2.27
N GLU A 94 -12.59 7.01 1.34
CA GLU A 94 -13.38 7.92 0.49
C GLU A 94 -14.30 8.82 1.32
N LYS A 95 -15.01 8.26 2.30
CA LYS A 95 -15.85 9.05 3.23
C LYS A 95 -15.01 10.04 4.05
N LYS A 96 -13.82 9.60 4.49
CA LYS A 96 -12.90 10.38 5.32
C LYS A 96 -12.19 11.48 4.52
N TYR A 97 -11.99 11.28 3.22
CA TYR A 97 -11.27 12.18 2.32
C TYR A 97 -12.04 12.34 1.00
N PRO A 98 -13.15 13.08 0.98
CA PRO A 98 -13.98 13.24 -0.21
C PRO A 98 -13.21 13.88 -1.36
N ALA A 99 -13.31 13.32 -2.57
CA ALA A 99 -12.60 13.82 -3.75
C ALA A 99 -12.85 15.31 -4.02
N LYS A 100 -14.08 15.80 -3.81
CA LYS A 100 -14.44 17.22 -4.00
C LYS A 100 -13.66 18.18 -3.08
N LEU A 101 -13.25 17.70 -1.90
CA LEU A 101 -12.48 18.51 -0.95
C LEU A 101 -10.97 18.34 -1.17
N MET A 102 -10.55 17.18 -1.69
CA MET A 102 -9.14 16.85 -1.91
C MET A 102 -8.60 17.29 -3.27
N ARG A 103 -9.48 17.45 -4.27
CA ARG A 103 -9.08 17.88 -5.60
C ARG A 103 -8.80 19.37 -5.57
N ASN A 104 -7.54 19.74 -5.70
CA ASN A 104 -7.13 21.11 -5.93
C ASN A 104 -6.53 21.23 -7.33
N ASP A 105 -7.37 21.68 -8.27
CA ASP A 105 -6.99 21.83 -9.68
C ASP A 105 -5.91 22.92 -9.90
N ALA A 106 -5.59 23.71 -8.86
CA ALA A 106 -4.58 24.78 -8.89
C ALA A 106 -3.20 24.36 -8.32
N VAL A 107 -3.07 23.20 -7.69
CA VAL A 107 -1.82 22.74 -7.08
C VAL A 107 -1.15 21.69 -7.97
N ARG A 108 0.11 21.93 -8.37
CA ARG A 108 0.91 20.97 -9.18
C ARG A 108 1.34 19.73 -8.40
N GLU A 109 1.44 19.81 -7.07
CA GLU A 109 1.85 18.70 -6.19
C GLU A 109 0.73 18.28 -5.21
N PRO A 110 0.06 17.14 -5.45
CA PRO A 110 -0.97 16.64 -4.54
C PRO A 110 -0.44 16.42 -3.12
N GLY A 111 -1.23 16.78 -2.10
CA GLY A 111 -0.96 16.37 -0.71
C GLY A 111 -0.14 17.34 0.14
N MET A 112 -0.07 18.63 -0.21
CA MET A 112 0.54 19.65 0.67
C MET A 112 -0.05 19.60 2.08
N LYS A 113 0.85 19.61 3.08
CA LYS A 113 0.51 19.50 4.51
C LYS A 113 -0.50 20.56 4.98
N SER A 114 -0.44 21.77 4.43
CA SER A 114 -1.37 22.88 4.73
C SER A 114 -2.82 22.57 4.35
N GLU A 115 -3.03 21.97 3.19
CA GLU A 115 -4.36 21.63 2.67
C GLU A 115 -4.94 20.40 3.36
N TYR A 116 -4.10 19.38 3.59
CA TYR A 116 -4.47 18.21 4.40
C TYR A 116 -4.94 18.61 5.81
N VAL A 117 -4.24 19.53 6.47
CA VAL A 117 -4.62 20.04 7.81
C VAL A 117 -5.93 20.82 7.76
N ARG A 118 -6.15 21.66 6.75
CA ARG A 118 -7.40 22.43 6.56
C ARG A 118 -8.62 21.52 6.41
N ILE A 119 -8.54 20.52 5.53
CA ILE A 119 -9.64 19.57 5.27
C ILE A 119 -9.91 18.71 6.50
N LYS A 120 -8.85 18.30 7.21
CA LYS A 120 -8.97 17.56 8.47
C LYS A 120 -9.72 18.36 9.54
N ALA A 121 -9.46 19.67 9.66
CA ALA A 121 -10.12 20.53 10.64
C ALA A 121 -11.61 20.74 10.34
N THR A 122 -11.98 20.90 9.06
CA THR A 122 -13.36 21.21 8.63
C THR A 122 -14.26 19.97 8.53
N HIS A 123 -13.76 18.83 8.04
CA HIS A 123 -14.59 17.66 7.75
C HIS A 123 -14.60 16.59 8.86
N ARG A 124 -13.49 16.42 9.61
CA ARG A 124 -13.44 15.41 10.70
C ARG A 124 -14.08 15.87 12.01
N GLY A 125 -14.30 17.18 12.21
CA GLY A 125 -15.01 17.70 13.38
C GLY A 125 -16.53 17.40 13.36
N LEU A 126 -17.09 17.13 12.19
CA LEU A 126 -18.53 16.91 11.96
C LEU A 126 -18.94 15.42 11.95
N THR A 127 -17.98 14.50 12.06
CA THR A 127 -18.19 13.04 11.91
C THR A 127 -17.89 12.23 13.18
N LYS A 128 -17.86 12.88 14.35
CA LYS A 128 -17.81 12.19 15.65
C LYS A 128 -19.19 11.80 16.13
#